data_AF-A0A930WPC3-F1
#
_entry.id   AF-A0A930WPC3-F1
#
_cell.length_a   1.000
_cell.length_b   1.000
_cell.length_c   1.000
_cell.angle_alpha   90.00
_cell.angle_beta   90.00
_cell.angle_gamma   90.00
#
_symmetry.space_group_name_H-M   'P 1'
#
loop_
_entity.id
_entity.type
_entity.pdbx_description
1 polymer ?
#
loop_
_entity_poly.entity_id
_entity_poly.type
_entity_poly.pdbx_seq_one_letter_code
_entity_poly.pdbx_strand_id
1 'polypeptide(L)'
;MTITSKAPGKLFIAGEYAVVEPGHGAIVVAVSRYLTVTIDEATSVGTLTSTQNPDVVVEWTREEELFCAKGGHPYKLVEEAILVAEQYLRECGTPTNELYSLSITSELDDAKRGIKYGLGSSGAVVVATIQAVLDFYKIPRTSLLVYKLSVLTNLRLSQRGSFGDIAASSFGGMV
;
A
#
# COMPACT_ATOMS: atom_id res chain seq x y z
N MET A 1 16.83 8.19 -8.46
CA MET A 1 15.48 8.69 -8.86
C MET A 1 14.58 8.71 -7.63
N THR A 2 13.63 9.66 -7.52
CA THR A 2 12.67 9.74 -6.40
C THR A 2 11.23 9.71 -6.92
N ILE A 3 10.41 8.79 -6.42
CA ILE A 3 8.99 8.66 -6.71
C ILE A 3 8.19 8.88 -5.43
N THR A 4 7.14 9.69 -5.51
CA THR A 4 6.22 9.89 -4.38
C THR A 4 4.79 9.58 -4.81
N SER A 5 4.16 8.67 -4.08
CA SER A 5 2.77 8.27 -4.28
C SER A 5 1.95 8.51 -3.01
N LYS A 6 0.68 8.88 -3.17
CA LYS A 6 -0.23 9.18 -2.06
C LYS A 6 -1.53 8.41 -2.22
N ALA A 7 -2.09 7.96 -1.10
CA ALA A 7 -3.43 7.40 -1.03
C ALA A 7 -4.23 8.11 0.06
N PRO A 8 -5.46 8.56 -0.21
CA PRO A 8 -6.31 9.15 0.80
C PRO A 8 -6.78 8.09 1.80
N GLY A 9 -7.02 8.50 3.03
CA GLY A 9 -7.83 7.73 3.96
C GLY A 9 -9.29 7.70 3.52
N LYS A 10 -10.14 7.02 4.30
CA LYS A 10 -11.56 6.83 3.99
C LYS A 10 -12.47 6.95 5.20
N LEU A 11 -13.75 7.21 4.91
CA LEU A 11 -14.86 7.13 5.86
C LEU A 11 -16.04 6.42 5.20
N PHE A 12 -16.62 5.42 5.88
CA PHE A 12 -17.90 4.86 5.44
C PHE A 12 -19.02 5.84 5.78
N ILE A 13 -19.96 6.01 4.86
CA ILE A 13 -21.13 6.88 5.01
C ILE A 13 -22.39 6.06 5.22
N ALA A 14 -22.53 4.94 4.50
CA ALA A 14 -23.66 4.03 4.63
C ALA A 14 -23.30 2.62 4.11
N GLY A 15 -24.01 1.61 4.60
CA GLY A 15 -23.88 0.22 4.13
C GLY A 15 -22.80 -0.58 4.88
N GLU A 16 -22.25 -0.05 5.98
CA GLU A 16 -21.36 -0.79 6.87
C GLU A 16 -21.98 -2.11 7.30
N TYR A 17 -21.14 -3.12 7.49
CA TYR A 17 -21.51 -4.51 7.76
C TYR A 17 -22.25 -5.22 6.62
N ALA A 18 -23.28 -4.64 6.02
CA ALA A 18 -23.99 -5.27 4.91
C ALA A 18 -23.06 -5.54 3.72
N VAL A 19 -22.19 -4.58 3.38
CA VAL A 19 -21.25 -4.64 2.25
C VAL A 19 -20.23 -5.78 2.34
N VAL A 20 -20.08 -6.46 3.48
CA VAL A 20 -19.19 -7.63 3.57
C VAL A 20 -19.78 -8.85 2.86
N GLU A 21 -21.10 -8.87 2.67
CA GLU A 21 -21.81 -9.93 1.98
C GLU A 21 -21.90 -9.64 0.48
N PRO A 22 -21.57 -10.61 -0.40
CA PRO A 22 -21.67 -10.42 -1.84
C PRO A 22 -23.05 -9.91 -2.27
N GLY A 23 -23.06 -8.90 -3.16
CA GLY A 23 -24.27 -8.28 -3.70
C GLY A 23 -24.80 -7.08 -2.92
N HIS A 24 -24.21 -6.74 -1.77
CA HIS A 24 -24.53 -5.52 -1.03
C HIS A 24 -23.55 -4.38 -1.35
N GLY A 25 -24.06 -3.16 -1.45
CA GLY A 25 -23.26 -1.95 -1.66
C GLY A 25 -23.01 -1.16 -0.37
N ALA A 26 -22.02 -0.27 -0.43
CA ALA A 26 -21.79 0.78 0.55
C ALA A 26 -21.46 2.09 -0.17
N ILE A 27 -21.61 3.20 0.56
CA ILE A 27 -21.09 4.51 0.13
C ILE A 27 -19.88 4.81 1.00
N VAL A 28 -18.73 5.06 0.37
CA VAL A 28 -17.46 5.33 1.04
C VAL A 28 -16.83 6.58 0.45
N VAL A 29 -16.34 7.48 1.31
CA VAL A 29 -15.72 8.75 0.90
C VAL A 29 -14.25 8.75 1.25
N ALA A 30 -13.42 9.15 0.29
CA ALA A 30 -12.02 9.47 0.50
C ALA A 30 -11.89 10.81 1.25
N VAL A 31 -11.04 10.87 2.28
CA VAL A 31 -10.82 12.08 3.08
C VAL A 31 -9.54 12.78 2.67
N SER A 32 -9.46 14.09 2.90
CA SER A 32 -8.26 14.91 2.62
C SER A 32 -7.16 14.75 3.68
N ARG A 33 -6.83 13.50 4.00
CA ARG A 33 -5.68 13.08 4.81
C ARG A 33 -5.05 11.90 4.11
N TYR A 34 -3.72 11.90 4.00
CA TYR A 34 -3.04 10.98 3.11
C TYR A 34 -2.04 10.11 3.83
N LEU A 35 -1.86 8.92 3.28
CA LEU A 35 -0.66 8.13 3.49
C LEU A 35 0.22 8.29 2.25
N THR A 36 1.47 8.68 2.49
CA THR A 36 2.47 8.95 1.46
C THR A 36 3.54 7.88 1.50
N VAL A 37 3.86 7.31 0.34
CA VAL A 37 4.98 6.39 0.14
C VAL A 37 5.96 7.06 -0.80
N THR A 38 7.21 7.14 -0.39
CA THR A 38 8.31 7.65 -1.22
C THR A 38 9.29 6.52 -1.49
N ILE A 39 9.67 6.35 -2.75
CA ILE A 39 10.67 5.38 -3.21
C ILE A 39 11.86 6.17 -3.76
N ASP A 40 13.02 5.95 -3.16
CA ASP A 40 14.31 6.45 -3.62
C ASP A 40 15.17 5.28 -4.10
N GLU A 41 15.76 5.42 -5.29
CA GLU A 41 16.68 4.43 -5.84
C GLU A 41 17.86 4.15 -4.88
N ALA A 42 18.21 2.88 -4.71
CA ALA A 42 19.28 2.43 -3.83
C ALA A 42 20.30 1.57 -4.59
N THR A 43 21.56 1.60 -4.18
CA THR A 43 22.66 0.95 -4.93
C THR A 43 23.22 -0.31 -4.28
N SER A 44 23.01 -0.51 -2.98
CA SER A 44 23.63 -1.62 -2.24
C SER A 44 22.63 -2.45 -1.43
N VAL A 45 21.74 -1.80 -0.70
CA VAL A 45 20.71 -2.43 0.11
C VAL A 45 19.42 -1.62 -0.01
N GLY A 46 18.30 -2.31 -0.11
CA GLY A 46 17.00 -1.67 -0.04
C GLY A 46 16.61 -1.45 1.41
N THR A 47 15.83 -0.40 1.68
CA THR A 47 15.32 -0.13 3.03
C THR A 47 13.82 0.07 3.02
N LEU A 48 13.20 -0.17 4.18
CA LEU A 48 11.80 0.12 4.42
C LEU A 48 11.63 0.75 5.81
N THR A 49 11.08 1.96 5.82
CA THR A 49 10.95 2.81 7.01
C THR A 49 9.57 3.42 7.12
N SER A 50 9.16 3.80 8.33
CA SER A 50 7.87 4.46 8.58
C SER A 50 7.98 5.47 9.70
N THR A 51 7.34 6.63 9.53
CA THR A 51 7.26 7.65 10.59
C THR A 51 6.51 7.16 11.84
N GLN A 52 5.72 6.09 11.74
CA GLN A 52 5.05 5.48 12.90
C GLN A 52 6.03 4.75 13.83
N ASN A 53 7.13 4.21 13.30
CA ASN A 53 8.17 3.57 14.09
C ASN A 53 9.55 4.05 13.59
N PRO A 54 9.99 5.26 13.99
CA PRO A 54 11.24 5.85 13.49
C PRO A 54 12.49 5.01 13.78
N ASP A 55 12.46 4.22 14.85
CA ASP A 55 13.57 3.36 15.27
C ASP A 55 13.65 2.04 14.49
N VAL A 56 12.68 1.73 13.64
CA VAL A 56 12.60 0.47 12.88
C VAL A 56 12.95 0.71 11.42
N VAL A 57 14.15 0.28 11.04
CA VAL A 57 14.62 0.21 9.65
C VAL A 57 14.67 -1.26 9.24
N VAL A 58 13.90 -1.61 8.21
CA VAL A 58 13.94 -2.96 7.63
C VAL A 58 14.81 -2.92 6.40
N GLU A 59 15.97 -3.58 6.47
CA GLU A 59 16.79 -3.83 5.28
C GLU A 59 16.20 -4.98 4.47
N TRP A 60 16.34 -4.90 3.15
CA TRP A 60 15.95 -5.96 2.24
C TRP A 60 16.94 -6.08 1.08
N THR A 61 17.00 -7.27 0.50
CA THR A 61 17.84 -7.62 -0.66
C THR A 61 17.01 -8.34 -1.71
N ARG A 62 17.62 -8.65 -2.86
CA ARG A 62 16.99 -9.48 -3.89
C ARG A 62 17.67 -10.82 -4.04
N GLU A 63 16.86 -11.86 -4.22
CA GLU A 63 17.27 -13.19 -4.65
C GLU A 63 16.44 -13.55 -5.89
N GLU A 64 17.07 -13.72 -7.06
CA GLU A 64 16.37 -14.07 -8.32
C GLU A 64 15.14 -13.16 -8.60
N GLU A 65 15.35 -11.84 -8.52
CA GLU A 65 14.34 -10.77 -8.65
C GLU A 65 13.32 -10.65 -7.49
N LEU A 66 13.31 -11.57 -6.54
CA LEU A 66 12.35 -11.56 -5.42
C LEU A 66 12.82 -10.64 -4.30
N PHE A 67 11.89 -9.83 -3.80
CA PHE A 67 12.09 -9.02 -2.60
C PHE A 67 12.24 -9.92 -1.35
N CYS A 68 13.34 -9.76 -0.62
CA CYS A 68 13.65 -10.52 0.59
C CYS A 68 13.98 -9.57 1.75
N ALA A 69 13.01 -9.32 2.64
CA ALA A 69 13.25 -8.56 3.86
C ALA A 69 14.08 -9.35 4.87
N LYS A 70 15.04 -8.68 5.52
CA LYS A 70 15.88 -9.30 6.55
C LYS A 70 15.14 -9.33 7.90
N GLY A 71 15.08 -10.53 8.49
CA GLY A 71 14.54 -10.73 9.84
C GLY A 71 13.04 -10.48 9.97
N GLY A 72 12.54 -10.55 11.22
CA GLY A 72 11.15 -10.26 11.54
C GLY A 72 10.89 -8.76 11.64
N HIS A 73 9.79 -8.29 11.03
CA HIS A 73 9.42 -6.87 11.06
C HIS A 73 7.89 -6.67 11.05
N PRO A 74 7.38 -5.50 11.50
CA PRO A 74 5.94 -5.24 11.60
C PRO A 74 5.26 -4.94 10.26
N TYR A 75 6.03 -4.66 9.20
CA TYR A 75 5.51 -4.17 7.92
C TYR A 75 5.05 -5.25 6.92
N LYS A 76 4.48 -6.36 7.40
CA LYS A 76 4.03 -7.49 6.55
C LYS A 76 3.04 -7.10 5.46
N LEU A 77 2.16 -6.15 5.75
CA LEU A 77 1.21 -5.63 4.77
C LEU A 77 1.90 -4.91 3.60
N VAL A 78 3.00 -4.22 3.86
CA VAL A 78 3.76 -3.47 2.85
C VAL A 78 4.63 -4.40 2.04
N GLU A 79 5.28 -5.37 2.70
CA GLU A 79 6.02 -6.46 2.05
C GLU A 79 5.13 -7.20 1.05
N GLU A 80 3.93 -7.63 1.45
CA GLU A 80 3.02 -8.32 0.54
C GLU A 80 2.53 -7.41 -0.61
N ALA A 81 2.35 -6.11 -0.36
CA ALA A 81 2.00 -5.15 -1.40
C ALA A 81 3.11 -5.02 -2.47
N ILE A 82 4.37 -5.00 -2.04
CA ILE A 82 5.54 -5.02 -2.94
C ILE A 82 5.54 -6.32 -3.74
N LEU A 83 5.42 -7.47 -3.08
CA LEU A 83 5.46 -8.79 -3.73
C LEU A 83 4.35 -8.94 -4.79
N VAL A 84 3.12 -8.52 -4.49
CA VAL A 84 2.01 -8.55 -5.44
C VAL A 84 2.23 -7.60 -6.63
N ALA A 85 2.70 -6.38 -6.37
CA ALA A 85 2.99 -5.43 -7.45
C ALA A 85 4.11 -5.95 -8.35
N GLU A 86 5.22 -6.41 -7.76
CA GLU A 86 6.36 -6.94 -8.52
C GLU A 86 6.06 -8.25 -9.25
N GLN A 87 5.19 -9.10 -8.70
CA GLN A 87 4.70 -10.25 -9.45
C GLN A 87 3.95 -9.81 -10.71
N TYR A 88 3.03 -8.84 -10.60
CA TYR A 88 2.34 -8.31 -11.76
C TYR A 88 3.30 -7.71 -12.80
N LEU A 89 4.35 -7.01 -12.34
CA LEU A 89 5.40 -6.46 -13.22
C LEU A 89 6.11 -7.56 -14.01
N ARG A 90 6.53 -8.64 -13.34
CA ARG A 90 7.17 -9.79 -13.98
C ARG A 90 6.25 -10.50 -14.97
N GLU A 91 4.97 -10.67 -14.62
CA GLU A 91 3.96 -11.23 -15.52
C GLU A 91 3.71 -10.34 -16.76
N CYS A 92 3.95 -9.02 -16.64
CA CYS A 92 3.94 -8.08 -17.75
C CYS A 92 5.27 -8.02 -18.54
N GLY A 93 6.26 -8.85 -18.19
CA GLY A 93 7.59 -8.88 -18.83
C GLY A 93 8.54 -7.77 -18.38
N THR A 94 8.27 -7.11 -17.25
CA THR A 94 9.15 -6.09 -16.65
C THR A 94 10.00 -6.73 -15.55
N PRO A 95 11.34 -6.77 -15.70
CA PRO A 95 12.23 -7.35 -14.69
C PRO A 95 12.29 -6.47 -13.44
N THR A 96 12.32 -7.09 -12.27
CA THR A 96 12.34 -6.39 -10.97
C THR A 96 13.68 -6.54 -10.26
N ASN A 97 14.74 -5.97 -10.86
CA ASN A 97 16.13 -6.12 -10.38
C ASN A 97 16.64 -4.93 -9.56
N GLU A 98 15.93 -3.80 -9.61
CA GLU A 98 16.38 -2.56 -8.99
C GLU A 98 16.17 -2.58 -7.47
N LEU A 99 17.10 -2.00 -6.73
CA LEU A 99 16.99 -1.79 -5.29
C LEU A 99 16.46 -0.39 -4.99
N TYR A 100 15.71 -0.27 -3.90
CA TYR A 100 15.17 1.02 -3.48
C TYR A 100 14.94 1.13 -1.97
N SER A 101 14.91 2.36 -1.49
CA SER A 101 14.50 2.75 -0.16
C SER A 101 13.05 3.21 -0.20
N LEU A 102 12.17 2.54 0.55
CA LEU A 102 10.76 2.88 0.68
C LEU A 102 10.51 3.52 2.04
N SER A 103 10.02 4.76 2.05
CA SER A 103 9.64 5.48 3.26
C SER A 103 8.14 5.75 3.30
N ILE A 104 7.53 5.57 4.48
CA ILE A 104 6.10 5.74 4.71
C ILE A 104 5.87 6.88 5.68
N THR A 105 5.04 7.84 5.27
CA THR A 105 4.58 8.95 6.12
C THR A 105 3.06 8.95 6.16
N SER A 106 2.46 9.05 7.34
CA SER A 106 1.01 8.96 7.52
C SER A 106 0.43 10.19 8.23
N GLU A 107 -0.65 10.75 7.66
CA GLU A 107 -1.51 11.77 8.28
C GLU A 107 -2.80 11.17 8.87
N LEU A 108 -2.89 9.83 8.88
CA LEU A 108 -4.06 9.04 9.28
C LEU A 108 -3.99 8.56 10.74
N ASP A 109 -2.96 8.98 11.45
CA ASP A 109 -2.73 8.72 12.86
C ASP A 109 -2.15 9.95 13.55
N ASP A 110 -2.32 10.00 14.87
CA ASP A 110 -1.60 10.90 15.74
C ASP A 110 -0.27 10.24 16.10
N ALA A 111 0.77 10.51 15.30
CA ALA A 111 2.11 9.95 15.53
C ALA A 111 2.70 10.29 16.90
N LYS A 112 2.27 11.41 17.54
CA LYS A 112 2.76 11.81 18.87
C LYS A 112 2.11 11.00 19.99
N ARG A 113 0.86 10.58 19.80
CA ARG A 113 0.08 9.82 20.79
C ARG A 113 -0.07 8.34 20.45
N GLY A 114 0.36 7.92 19.27
CA GLY A 114 0.19 6.56 18.75
C GLY A 114 -1.26 6.18 18.42
N ILE A 115 -2.16 7.16 18.24
CA ILE A 115 -3.59 6.90 18.08
C ILE A 115 -3.96 6.86 16.60
N LYS A 116 -4.52 5.74 16.12
CA LYS A 116 -5.09 5.65 14.77
C LYS A 116 -6.47 6.33 14.74
N TYR A 117 -6.71 7.17 13.74
CA TYR A 117 -8.01 7.86 13.61
C TYR A 117 -9.15 6.98 13.08
N GLY A 118 -8.87 5.72 12.71
CA GLY A 118 -9.88 4.83 12.09
C GLY A 118 -10.15 5.14 10.61
N LEU A 119 -9.33 5.97 9.97
CA LEU A 119 -9.49 6.42 8.58
C LEU A 119 -8.96 5.43 7.53
N GLY A 120 -8.86 4.14 7.85
CA GLY A 120 -8.46 3.10 6.89
C GLY A 120 -6.97 3.12 6.50
N SER A 121 -6.07 3.37 7.45
CA SER A 121 -4.62 3.43 7.20
C SER A 121 -4.04 2.14 6.56
N SER A 122 -4.64 0.98 6.82
CA SER A 122 -4.23 -0.31 6.24
C SER A 122 -4.53 -0.38 4.73
N GLY A 123 -5.72 0.02 4.29
CA GLY A 123 -6.03 0.09 2.87
C GLY A 123 -5.18 1.15 2.15
N ALA A 124 -5.05 2.33 2.76
CA ALA A 124 -4.28 3.42 2.21
C ALA A 124 -2.78 3.08 2.04
N VAL A 125 -2.14 2.36 2.98
CA VAL A 125 -0.73 1.96 2.83
C VAL A 125 -0.53 1.01 1.67
N VAL A 126 -1.40 0.01 1.51
CA VAL A 126 -1.32 -0.94 0.39
C VAL A 126 -1.47 -0.20 -0.94
N VAL A 127 -2.49 0.65 -1.04
CA VAL A 127 -2.76 1.44 -2.26
C VAL A 127 -1.60 2.37 -2.59
N ALA A 128 -1.03 3.08 -1.61
CA ALA A 128 0.11 3.97 -1.82
C ALA A 128 1.38 3.19 -2.22
N THR A 129 1.65 2.03 -1.60
CA THR A 129 2.80 1.18 -1.93
C THR A 129 2.70 0.63 -3.35
N ILE A 130 1.54 0.10 -3.75
CA ILE A 130 1.35 -0.43 -5.11
C ILE A 130 1.51 0.67 -6.16
N GLN A 131 0.92 1.85 -5.91
CA GLN A 131 1.12 3.00 -6.80
C GLN A 131 2.60 3.37 -6.92
N ALA A 132 3.33 3.46 -5.79
CA ALA A 132 4.73 3.82 -5.78
C ALA A 132 5.60 2.82 -6.57
N VAL A 133 5.37 1.52 -6.39
CA VAL A 133 6.11 0.46 -7.10
C VAL A 133 5.81 0.50 -8.60
N LEU A 134 4.53 0.61 -9.00
CA LEU A 134 4.17 0.74 -10.41
C LEU A 134 4.80 1.98 -11.05
N ASP A 135 4.76 3.12 -10.36
CA ASP A 135 5.32 4.39 -10.84
C ASP A 135 6.87 4.32 -10.93
N PHE A 136 7.53 3.65 -9.99
CA PHE A 136 8.98 3.42 -10.01
C PHE A 136 9.43 2.61 -11.23
N TYR A 137 8.70 1.54 -11.56
CA TYR A 137 8.93 0.74 -12.77
C TYR A 137 8.28 1.34 -14.04
N LYS A 138 7.75 2.56 -13.95
CA LYS A 138 7.13 3.30 -15.07
C LYS A 138 5.98 2.55 -15.74
N ILE A 139 5.26 1.73 -14.98
CA ILE A 139 4.06 1.03 -15.47
C ILE A 139 2.85 1.95 -15.37
N PRO A 140 2.11 2.17 -16.47
CA PRO A 140 0.87 2.93 -16.44
C PRO A 140 -0.14 2.28 -15.49
N ARG A 141 -0.58 3.04 -14.48
CA ARG A 141 -1.58 2.58 -13.52
C ARG A 141 -2.96 3.19 -13.78
N THR A 142 -3.99 2.38 -13.56
CA THR A 142 -5.40 2.81 -13.49
C THR A 142 -5.92 2.55 -12.08
N SER A 143 -6.94 3.31 -11.63
CA SER A 143 -7.56 3.08 -10.31
C SER A 143 -8.05 1.64 -10.14
N LEU A 144 -8.58 1.03 -11.20
CA LEU A 144 -9.04 -0.37 -11.17
C LEU A 144 -7.88 -1.36 -11.02
N LEU A 145 -6.75 -1.13 -11.69
CA LEU A 145 -5.55 -1.97 -11.54
C LEU A 145 -5.04 -1.91 -10.10
N VAL A 146 -4.86 -0.69 -9.58
CA VAL A 146 -4.40 -0.46 -8.20
C VAL A 146 -5.35 -1.11 -7.19
N TYR A 147 -6.66 -0.95 -7.38
CA TYR A 147 -7.67 -1.61 -6.57
C TYR A 147 -7.53 -3.14 -6.58
N LYS A 148 -7.45 -3.76 -7.76
CA LYS A 148 -7.33 -5.22 -7.89
C LYS A 148 -6.08 -5.76 -7.19
N LEU A 149 -4.92 -5.15 -7.44
CA LEU A 149 -3.66 -5.56 -6.81
C LEU A 149 -3.74 -5.39 -5.28
N SER A 150 -4.33 -4.28 -4.81
CA SER A 150 -4.49 -4.01 -3.37
C SER A 150 -5.42 -5.02 -2.69
N VAL A 151 -6.51 -5.42 -3.36
CA VAL A 151 -7.42 -6.47 -2.88
C VAL A 151 -6.68 -7.81 -2.82
N LEU A 152 -5.90 -8.16 -3.85
CA LEU A 152 -5.10 -9.39 -3.86
C LEU A 152 -4.10 -9.44 -2.70
N THR A 153 -3.42 -8.33 -2.39
CA THR A 153 -2.54 -8.22 -1.21
C THR A 153 -3.28 -8.56 0.09
N ASN A 154 -4.46 -7.99 0.29
CA ASN A 154 -5.25 -8.23 1.51
C ASN A 154 -5.73 -9.69 1.58
N LEU A 155 -6.16 -10.26 0.45
CA LEU A 155 -6.60 -11.65 0.34
C LEU A 155 -5.48 -12.64 0.66
N ARG A 156 -4.25 -12.40 0.20
CA ARG A 156 -3.08 -13.24 0.51
C ARG A 156 -2.74 -13.27 2.00
N LEU A 157 -2.99 -12.17 2.69
CA LEU A 157 -2.87 -12.08 4.16
C LEU A 157 -4.11 -12.58 4.89
N SER A 158 -5.03 -13.25 4.19
CA SER A 158 -6.30 -13.77 4.73
C SER A 158 -7.15 -12.71 5.43
N GLN A 159 -6.97 -11.43 5.07
CA GLN A 159 -7.79 -10.35 5.60
C GLN A 159 -9.19 -10.42 4.98
N ARG A 160 -10.19 -10.43 5.87
CA ARG A 160 -11.60 -10.47 5.49
C ARG A 160 -12.18 -9.06 5.54
N GLY A 161 -13.04 -8.74 4.59
CA GLY A 161 -13.72 -7.46 4.54
C GLY A 161 -14.38 -7.25 3.18
N SER A 162 -15.04 -6.11 3.02
CA SER A 162 -15.68 -5.72 1.75
C SER A 162 -14.73 -5.06 0.76
N PHE A 163 -13.54 -4.66 1.21
CA PHE A 163 -12.56 -3.87 0.45
C PHE A 163 -13.04 -2.48 0.02
N GLY A 164 -14.16 -1.99 0.58
CA GLY A 164 -14.66 -0.64 0.28
C GLY A 164 -13.70 0.47 0.72
N ASP A 165 -12.86 0.21 1.71
CA ASP A 165 -11.77 1.11 2.10
C ASP A 165 -10.68 1.21 1.03
N ILE A 166 -10.26 0.07 0.46
CA ILE A 166 -9.33 0.00 -0.67
C ILE A 166 -9.93 0.68 -1.90
N ALA A 167 -11.23 0.51 -2.15
CA ALA A 167 -11.94 1.17 -3.23
C ALA A 167 -11.85 2.70 -3.08
N ALA A 168 -12.27 3.24 -1.94
CA ALA A 168 -12.19 4.68 -1.69
C ALA A 168 -10.75 5.23 -1.82
N SER A 169 -9.75 4.50 -1.31
CA SER A 169 -8.34 4.90 -1.43
C SER A 169 -7.81 4.83 -2.87
N SER A 170 -8.32 3.92 -3.71
CA SER A 170 -7.84 3.73 -5.10
C SER A 170 -8.51 4.66 -6.11
N PHE A 171 -9.80 4.92 -5.92
CA PHE A 171 -10.61 5.73 -6.83
C PHE A 171 -10.71 7.19 -6.38
N GLY A 172 -10.55 7.48 -5.10
CA GLY A 172 -10.79 8.80 -4.53
C GLY A 172 -12.27 9.19 -4.55
N GLY A 173 -12.56 10.44 -4.18
CA GLY A 173 -13.92 10.99 -4.20
C GLY A 173 -14.91 10.20 -3.32
N MET A 174 -16.08 9.93 -3.85
CA MET A 174 -17.13 9.11 -3.25
C MET A 174 -17.39 7.91 -4.16
N VAL A 175 -17.33 6.71 -3.60
CA VAL A 175 -17.57 5.43 -4.27
C VAL A 175 -18.73 4.67 -3.66
#